data_AF-A0A355AHL1-F1
#
_entry.id   AF-A0A355AHL1-F1
#
_cell.length_a   1.000
_cell.length_b   1.000
_cell.length_c   1.000
_cell.angle_alpha   90.00
_cell.angle_beta   90.00
_cell.angle_gamma   90.00
#
_symmetry.space_group_name_H-M   'P 1'
#
loop_
_entity.id
_entity.type
_entity.pdbx_description
1 polymer ?
#
loop_
_entity_poly.entity_id
_entity_poly.type
_entity_poly.pdbx_seq_one_letter_code
_entity_poly.pdbx_strand_id
1 'polypeptide(L)'
;DPEKHRWHYLGRQKYLEREAPEEIDRDDESLRKLYGTMPWPEFLKMWEALLSEVIGKYEPDLIWFDSWLDRIPEKQRKAFLAEYFNAATDWGKDVVVTYKQEDLPADVGVVDYEKGRLDDVTDYMWLTDDTISAGSWTTTGSWSYTEELDIKSAKVLLHTLIDIVSKNGNLLLNISPTAAGVIPNKQRDCLLGMGTWLRANGEAIYGTRPFRVYGEGPKRLTSSGHFVEMSGDYTSENIRFTQKGDTVFAIQLGWPGSGKRVQIKNLGRASLAGRMITGVSVVDSPESIQWELEDDALLITAPSVAPNNFAICYRVETTSL
;
A
#
# COMPACT_ATOMS: atom_id res chain seq x y z
N ASP A 1 -22.76 22.63 6.06
CA ASP A 1 -22.20 23.55 7.06
C ASP A 1 -20.81 23.03 7.42
N PRO A 2 -19.73 23.63 6.90
CA PRO A 2 -18.36 23.17 7.15
C PRO A 2 -17.95 23.22 8.63
N GLU A 3 -18.71 23.89 9.50
CA GLU A 3 -18.49 23.82 10.95
C GLU A 3 -19.11 22.58 11.61
N LYS A 4 -20.18 22.01 11.04
CA LYS A 4 -20.84 20.80 11.60
C LYS A 4 -20.01 19.52 11.49
N HIS A 5 -18.99 19.50 10.64
CA HIS A 5 -18.22 18.30 10.32
C HIS A 5 -16.75 18.39 10.77
N ARG A 6 -16.38 19.34 11.62
CA ARG A 6 -15.04 19.36 12.21
C ARG A 6 -14.98 18.35 13.36
N TRP A 7 -14.30 17.24 13.14
CA TRP A 7 -13.83 16.39 14.22
C TRP A 7 -12.81 17.19 15.01
N HIS A 8 -13.27 17.73 16.12
CA HIS A 8 -12.38 18.22 17.14
C HIS A 8 -11.72 16.99 17.76
N TYR A 9 -10.48 16.68 17.36
CA TYR A 9 -9.55 15.85 18.16
C TYR A 9 -9.13 16.62 19.42
N LEU A 10 -10.13 17.13 20.14
CA LEU A 10 -10.05 17.56 21.51
C LEU A 10 -10.12 16.34 22.42
N GLY A 11 -10.29 15.12 21.89
CA GLY A 11 -10.45 13.88 22.63
C GLY A 11 -9.43 13.76 23.74
N ARG A 12 -8.13 13.77 23.45
CA ARG A 12 -7.10 13.67 24.49
C ARG A 12 -7.09 14.88 25.41
N GLN A 13 -7.05 16.10 24.91
CA GLN A 13 -6.87 17.29 25.76
C GLN A 13 -8.10 17.57 26.65
N LYS A 14 -9.31 17.48 26.11
CA LYS A 14 -10.56 17.55 26.89
C LYS A 14 -10.79 16.33 27.77
N TYR A 15 -10.35 15.13 27.39
CA TYR A 15 -10.35 13.96 28.28
C TYR A 15 -9.43 14.18 29.48
N LEU A 16 -8.19 14.63 29.23
CA LEU A 16 -7.22 14.95 30.28
C LEU A 16 -7.74 16.10 31.19
N GLU A 17 -8.38 17.12 30.61
CA GLU A 17 -9.02 18.23 31.36
C GLU A 17 -10.27 17.81 32.13
N ARG A 18 -11.09 16.91 31.59
CA ARG A 18 -12.36 16.45 32.21
C ARG A 18 -12.12 15.45 33.33
N GLU A 19 -11.16 14.56 33.16
CA GLU A 19 -11.06 13.35 33.98
C GLU A 19 -9.85 13.32 34.93
N ALA A 20 -8.91 14.28 34.85
CA ALA A 20 -7.68 14.27 35.65
C ALA A 20 -7.00 12.88 35.69
N PRO A 21 -6.50 12.35 34.56
CA PRO A 21 -6.07 10.96 34.39
C PRO A 21 -4.92 10.48 35.26
N GLU A 22 -4.23 11.39 35.97
CA GLU A 22 -3.32 11.01 37.05
C GLU A 22 -4.06 10.39 38.26
N GLU A 23 -5.39 10.50 38.32
CA GLU A 23 -6.27 10.07 39.40
C GLU A 23 -7.36 9.06 38.96
N ILE A 24 -7.48 8.73 37.66
CA ILE A 24 -8.67 8.03 37.13
C ILE A 24 -8.91 6.65 37.74
N ASP A 25 -7.97 5.93 38.32
CA ASP A 25 -8.21 4.51 38.58
C ASP A 25 -7.13 3.89 39.45
N ARG A 26 -6.49 4.70 40.32
CA ARG A 26 -5.35 4.24 41.12
C ARG A 26 -5.61 2.92 41.85
N ASP A 27 -6.86 2.68 42.24
CA ASP A 27 -7.30 1.50 42.98
C ASP A 27 -7.96 0.40 42.12
N ASP A 28 -8.17 0.60 40.82
CA ASP A 28 -8.81 -0.38 39.92
C ASP A 28 -7.84 -0.83 38.80
N GLU A 29 -7.38 -2.08 38.88
CA GLU A 29 -6.47 -2.66 37.89
C GLU A 29 -7.09 -2.73 36.48
N SER A 30 -8.39 -2.97 36.36
CA SER A 30 -9.07 -3.12 35.06
C SER A 30 -9.16 -1.78 34.34
N LEU A 31 -9.45 -0.70 35.07
CA LEU A 31 -9.46 0.65 34.52
C LEU A 31 -8.04 1.12 34.18
N ARG A 32 -7.04 0.81 35.02
CA ARG A 32 -5.63 1.13 34.71
C ARG A 32 -5.14 0.50 33.41
N LYS A 33 -5.57 -0.74 33.13
CA LYS A 33 -5.30 -1.41 31.86
C LYS A 33 -6.05 -0.74 30.71
N LEU A 34 -7.34 -0.43 30.89
CA LEU A 34 -8.19 0.17 29.86
C LEU A 34 -7.70 1.56 29.43
N TYR A 35 -7.28 2.39 30.38
CA TYR A 35 -6.84 3.77 30.13
C TYR A 35 -5.32 3.92 29.98
N GLY A 36 -4.55 2.85 30.20
CA GLY A 36 -3.09 2.86 30.04
C GLY A 36 -2.35 3.67 31.11
N THR A 37 -2.91 3.78 32.32
CA THR A 37 -2.34 4.53 33.46
C THR A 37 -1.49 3.66 34.39
N MET A 38 -1.26 2.39 34.05
CA MET A 38 -0.50 1.45 34.86
C MET A 38 1.02 1.74 34.89
N PRO A 39 1.75 1.29 35.94
CA PRO A 39 3.20 1.44 36.00
C PRO A 39 3.90 0.82 34.78
N TRP A 40 4.94 1.49 34.28
CA TRP A 40 5.66 1.06 33.09
C TRP A 40 6.14 -0.42 33.11
N PRO A 41 6.69 -0.96 34.22
CA PRO A 41 7.06 -2.37 34.27
C PRO A 41 5.87 -3.34 34.11
N GLU A 42 4.68 -2.95 34.56
CA GLU A 42 3.46 -3.75 34.38
C GLU A 42 2.98 -3.68 32.94
N PHE A 43 3.03 -2.48 32.33
CA PHE A 43 2.74 -2.31 30.90
C PHE A 43 3.66 -3.18 30.02
N LEU A 44 4.97 -3.19 30.27
CA LEU A 44 5.91 -4.01 29.48
C LEU A 44 5.62 -5.51 29.59
N LYS A 45 5.29 -6.00 30.80
CA LYS A 45 4.86 -7.39 30.98
C LYS A 45 3.58 -7.70 30.21
N MET A 46 2.62 -6.79 30.21
CA MET A 46 1.39 -6.94 29.44
C MET A 46 1.66 -6.95 27.94
N TRP A 47 2.54 -6.07 27.45
CA TRP A 47 2.95 -6.01 26.05
C TRP A 47 3.61 -7.32 25.59
N GLU A 48 4.57 -7.85 26.37
CA GLU A 48 5.22 -9.14 26.09
C GLU A 48 4.19 -10.29 26.10
N ALA A 49 3.29 -10.33 27.09
CA ALA A 49 2.29 -11.38 27.22
C ALA A 49 1.27 -11.40 26.08
N LEU A 50 0.83 -10.22 25.62
CA LEU A 50 -0.10 -10.11 24.48
C LEU A 50 0.55 -10.60 23.19
N LEU A 51 1.82 -10.24 22.95
CA LEU A 51 2.55 -10.72 21.76
C LEU A 51 2.76 -12.24 21.82
N SER A 52 3.19 -12.77 22.96
CA SER A 52 3.37 -14.21 23.14
C SER A 52 2.05 -14.97 22.95
N GLU A 53 0.94 -14.43 23.46
CA GLU A 53 -0.39 -14.99 23.21
C GLU A 53 -0.73 -15.01 21.71
N VAL A 54 -0.50 -13.92 20.99
CA VAL A 54 -0.79 -13.83 19.56
C VAL A 54 0.06 -14.81 18.75
N ILE A 55 1.36 -14.86 19.02
CA ILE A 55 2.31 -15.79 18.40
C ILE A 55 1.85 -17.22 18.64
N GLY A 56 1.63 -17.60 19.91
CA GLY A 56 1.31 -18.98 20.28
C GLY A 56 -0.07 -19.47 19.87
N LYS A 57 -1.06 -18.57 19.66
CA LYS A 57 -2.43 -18.96 19.33
C LYS A 57 -2.77 -18.88 17.85
N TYR A 58 -2.15 -17.97 17.11
CA TYR A 58 -2.62 -17.63 15.75
C TYR A 58 -1.57 -17.86 14.65
N GLU A 59 -0.31 -18.12 15.01
CA GLU A 59 0.79 -18.34 14.06
C GLU A 59 0.82 -17.31 12.90
N PRO A 60 0.84 -16.00 13.20
CA PRO A 60 0.67 -14.98 12.17
C PRO A 60 1.82 -15.02 11.16
N ASP A 61 1.52 -14.78 9.88
CA ASP A 61 2.54 -14.59 8.84
C ASP A 61 3.18 -13.18 8.92
N LEU A 62 2.46 -12.22 9.51
CA LEU A 62 2.89 -10.84 9.66
C LEU A 62 2.41 -10.26 10.99
N ILE A 63 3.33 -9.66 11.75
CA ILE A 63 3.02 -8.82 12.92
C ILE A 63 3.33 -7.38 12.54
N TRP A 64 2.27 -6.55 12.50
CA TRP A 64 2.35 -5.15 12.14
C TRP A 64 2.42 -4.28 13.41
N PHE A 65 3.42 -3.42 13.52
CA PHE A 65 3.49 -2.42 14.59
C PHE A 65 3.16 -1.03 14.06
N ASP A 66 2.34 -0.34 14.85
CA ASP A 66 2.14 1.10 14.74
C ASP A 66 3.38 1.87 15.24
N SER A 67 3.29 3.20 15.27
CA SER A 67 4.34 4.06 15.80
C SER A 67 4.64 3.81 17.30
N TRP A 68 5.81 4.33 17.73
CA TRP A 68 6.31 4.29 19.11
C TRP A 68 6.81 2.93 19.59
N LEU A 69 7.11 2.03 18.67
CA LEU A 69 7.80 0.80 19.02
C LEU A 69 9.23 1.10 19.53
N ASP A 70 9.84 2.22 19.13
CA ASP A 70 11.10 2.73 19.67
C ASP A 70 11.07 3.02 21.18
N ARG A 71 9.90 3.34 21.74
CA ARG A 71 9.69 3.55 23.19
C ARG A 71 9.74 2.27 24.00
N ILE A 72 9.47 1.12 23.37
CA ILE A 72 9.64 -0.18 24.02
C ILE A 72 11.15 -0.43 24.19
N PRO A 73 11.64 -0.76 25.39
CA PRO A 73 13.08 -0.92 25.58
C PRO A 73 13.62 -2.02 24.68
N GLU A 74 14.84 -1.84 24.20
CA GLU A 74 15.47 -2.74 23.21
C GLU A 74 15.46 -4.21 23.66
N LYS A 75 15.59 -4.47 24.97
CA LYS A 75 15.52 -5.82 25.54
C LYS A 75 14.19 -6.50 25.22
N GLN A 76 13.06 -5.81 25.42
CA GLN A 76 11.71 -6.31 25.16
C GLN A 76 11.51 -6.55 23.66
N ARG A 77 11.93 -5.60 22.80
CA ARG A 77 11.86 -5.74 21.34
C ARG A 77 12.63 -6.97 20.86
N LYS A 78 13.86 -7.18 21.33
CA LYS A 78 14.67 -8.36 20.99
C LYS A 78 14.06 -9.66 21.49
N ALA A 79 13.50 -9.66 22.70
CA ALA A 79 12.83 -10.83 23.25
C ALA A 79 11.63 -11.25 22.38
N PHE A 80 10.78 -10.29 22.01
CA PHE A 80 9.68 -10.51 21.08
C PHE A 80 10.17 -11.05 19.72
N LEU A 81 11.14 -10.39 19.09
CA LEU A 81 11.66 -10.80 17.78
C LEU A 81 12.24 -12.23 17.83
N ALA A 82 12.99 -12.55 18.88
CA ALA A 82 13.54 -13.89 19.07
C ALA A 82 12.43 -14.94 19.25
N GLU A 83 11.41 -14.64 20.06
CA GLU A 83 10.27 -15.54 20.24
C GLU A 83 9.54 -15.80 18.92
N TYR A 84 9.21 -14.73 18.17
CA TYR A 84 8.46 -14.84 16.93
C TYR A 84 9.24 -15.57 15.83
N PHE A 85 10.52 -15.27 15.63
CA PHE A 85 11.34 -15.92 14.60
C PHE A 85 11.68 -17.38 14.94
N ASN A 86 11.84 -17.71 16.22
CA ASN A 86 11.97 -19.11 16.64
C ASN A 86 10.66 -19.86 16.41
N ALA A 87 9.51 -19.27 16.78
CA ALA A 87 8.21 -19.87 16.53
C ALA A 87 7.95 -20.08 15.03
N ALA A 88 8.31 -19.11 14.19
CA ALA A 88 8.25 -19.24 12.73
C ALA A 88 9.09 -20.40 12.19
N THR A 89 10.27 -20.64 12.77
CA THR A 89 11.11 -21.80 12.45
C THR A 89 10.40 -23.11 12.82
N ASP A 90 9.77 -23.16 14.00
CA ASP A 90 9.00 -24.33 14.44
C ASP A 90 7.75 -24.58 13.56
N TRP A 91 7.13 -23.52 13.05
CA TRP A 91 6.01 -23.59 12.11
C TRP A 91 6.45 -23.95 10.67
N GLY A 92 7.75 -23.83 10.36
CA GLY A 92 8.26 -23.98 9.00
C GLY A 92 7.77 -22.90 8.04
N LYS A 93 7.66 -21.65 8.51
CA LYS A 93 7.14 -20.50 7.75
C LYS A 93 8.15 -19.35 7.71
N ASP A 94 8.15 -18.61 6.61
CA ASP A 94 8.74 -17.28 6.55
C ASP A 94 7.73 -16.26 7.12
N VAL A 95 8.18 -15.40 8.04
CA VAL A 95 7.32 -14.40 8.69
C VAL A 95 7.87 -12.99 8.51
N VAL A 96 6.99 -11.99 8.67
CA VAL A 96 7.33 -10.57 8.55
C VAL A 96 7.00 -9.81 9.84
N VAL A 97 7.88 -8.89 10.22
CA VAL A 97 7.57 -7.84 11.19
C VAL A 97 7.66 -6.50 10.48
N THR A 98 6.65 -5.66 10.65
CA THR A 98 6.65 -4.30 10.09
C THR A 98 6.71 -3.27 11.20
N TYR A 99 7.24 -2.10 10.87
CA TYR A 99 7.43 -1.01 11.83
C TYR A 99 7.37 0.35 11.13
N LYS A 100 7.08 1.41 11.89
CA LYS A 100 7.10 2.78 11.38
C LYS A 100 8.46 3.44 11.61
N GLN A 101 8.79 4.47 10.82
CA GLN A 101 10.00 5.28 11.00
C GLN A 101 11.29 4.44 11.08
N GLU A 102 12.08 4.60 12.15
CA GLU A 102 13.33 3.88 12.42
C GLU A 102 13.18 3.00 13.68
N ASP A 103 11.95 2.58 13.99
CA ASP A 103 11.63 1.87 15.24
C ASP A 103 12.31 0.48 15.34
N LEU A 104 12.69 -0.10 14.21
CA LEU A 104 13.54 -1.29 14.10
C LEU A 104 14.64 -1.09 13.05
N PRO A 105 15.76 -1.84 13.15
CA PRO A 105 16.75 -1.93 12.08
C PRO A 105 16.14 -2.48 10.77
N ALA A 106 16.52 -1.89 9.64
CA ALA A 106 15.98 -2.23 8.32
C ALA A 106 16.34 -3.64 7.82
N ASP A 107 17.34 -4.28 8.43
CA ASP A 107 17.74 -5.66 8.16
C ASP A 107 16.95 -6.69 8.99
N VAL A 108 16.07 -6.23 9.90
CA VAL A 108 15.27 -7.08 10.80
C VAL A 108 13.78 -7.03 10.48
N GLY A 109 13.28 -5.93 9.92
CA GLY A 109 11.86 -5.76 9.62
C GLY A 109 11.63 -4.98 8.32
N VAL A 110 10.35 -4.80 7.98
CA VAL A 110 9.92 -4.03 6.81
C VAL A 110 9.37 -2.69 7.26
N VAL A 111 9.97 -1.61 6.79
CA VAL A 111 9.45 -0.26 7.07
C VAL A 111 8.07 -0.08 6.42
N ASP A 112 7.15 0.49 7.18
CA ASP A 112 5.79 0.82 6.78
C ASP A 112 5.55 2.33 6.78
N TYR A 113 5.26 2.89 5.61
CA TYR A 113 5.04 4.32 5.43
C TYR A 113 3.56 4.69 5.56
N GLU A 114 3.15 5.15 6.76
CA GLU A 114 1.79 5.65 7.01
C GLU A 114 1.29 6.63 5.95
N LYS A 115 0.24 6.22 5.21
CA LYS A 115 -0.35 6.99 4.09
C LYS A 115 0.72 7.59 3.18
N GLY A 116 1.80 6.85 3.01
CA GLY A 116 3.06 7.31 2.49
C GLY A 116 3.59 6.39 1.43
N ARG A 117 4.72 6.75 0.82
CA ARG A 117 5.35 5.96 -0.25
C ARG A 117 6.70 6.55 -0.60
N LEU A 118 7.49 5.76 -1.32
CA LEU A 118 8.72 6.22 -1.93
C LEU A 118 8.47 6.83 -3.32
N ASP A 119 9.32 7.76 -3.72
CA ASP A 119 9.21 8.50 -4.98
C ASP A 119 9.95 7.84 -6.15
N ASP A 120 10.86 6.91 -5.88
CA ASP A 120 11.62 6.16 -6.89
C ASP A 120 11.67 4.63 -6.60
N VAL A 121 12.25 3.86 -7.53
CA VAL A 121 12.54 2.43 -7.37
C VAL A 121 13.54 2.22 -6.25
N THR A 122 13.32 1.17 -5.45
CA THR A 122 14.23 0.73 -4.38
C THR A 122 14.74 -0.69 -4.60
N ASP A 123 15.90 -0.99 -4.04
CA ASP A 123 16.50 -2.34 -4.01
C ASP A 123 15.97 -3.20 -2.85
N TYR A 124 15.38 -2.57 -1.82
CA TYR A 124 14.69 -3.22 -0.72
C TYR A 124 13.17 -3.10 -0.85
N MET A 125 12.43 -4.05 -0.26
CA MET A 125 10.97 -3.97 -0.21
C MET A 125 10.52 -3.08 0.95
N TRP A 126 9.39 -2.42 0.78
CA TRP A 126 8.75 -1.61 1.81
C TRP A 126 7.24 -1.83 1.80
N LEU A 127 6.58 -1.44 2.88
CA LEU A 127 5.13 -1.46 3.03
C LEU A 127 4.61 -0.02 3.10
N THR A 128 3.38 0.18 2.64
CA THR A 128 2.58 1.33 3.02
C THR A 128 1.18 0.88 3.35
N ASP A 129 0.68 1.35 4.47
CA ASP A 129 -0.71 1.33 4.85
C ASP A 129 -1.42 2.58 4.31
N ASP A 130 -2.53 2.36 3.63
CA ASP A 130 -3.47 3.41 3.27
C ASP A 130 -4.89 2.96 3.62
N THR A 131 -5.82 3.89 3.66
CA THR A 131 -7.23 3.63 3.98
C THR A 131 -8.11 3.79 2.75
N ILE A 132 -9.16 2.97 2.65
CA ILE A 132 -10.25 3.13 1.69
C ILE A 132 -10.98 4.47 1.84
N SER A 133 -10.90 5.07 3.03
CA SER A 133 -11.52 6.35 3.32
C SER A 133 -10.86 7.49 2.52
N ALA A 134 -11.70 8.36 1.99
CA ALA A 134 -11.33 9.63 1.36
C ALA A 134 -11.55 10.78 2.34
N GLY A 135 -11.01 11.96 2.01
CA GLY A 135 -11.19 13.17 2.79
C GLY A 135 -10.15 13.39 3.88
N SER A 136 -10.25 14.54 4.54
CA SER A 136 -9.36 14.92 5.64
C SER A 136 -9.72 14.17 6.92
N TRP A 137 -8.72 13.83 7.72
CA TRP A 137 -8.90 13.22 9.05
C TRP A 137 -9.74 14.09 10.01
N THR A 138 -9.84 15.39 9.72
CA THR A 138 -10.67 16.34 10.49
C THR A 138 -12.12 16.41 10.03
N THR A 139 -12.51 15.75 8.92
CA THR A 139 -13.88 15.84 8.38
C THR A 139 -14.49 14.50 7.99
N THR A 140 -14.08 13.93 6.87
CA THR A 140 -14.73 12.74 6.27
C THR A 140 -13.76 11.57 6.10
N GLY A 141 -12.50 11.78 6.47
CA GLY A 141 -11.43 10.80 6.48
C GLY A 141 -11.26 10.12 7.84
N SER A 142 -11.16 8.80 7.88
CA SER A 142 -10.82 8.04 9.09
C SER A 142 -10.34 6.62 8.76
N TRP A 143 -9.57 6.01 9.66
CA TRP A 143 -9.25 4.58 9.61
C TRP A 143 -10.44 3.72 10.08
N SER A 144 -11.18 4.21 11.08
CA SER A 144 -12.40 3.56 11.61
C SER A 144 -13.66 4.17 11.02
N TYR A 145 -14.77 3.42 11.04
CA TYR A 145 -16.03 3.86 10.46
C TYR A 145 -16.61 5.09 11.17
N THR A 146 -17.09 6.05 10.38
CA THR A 146 -17.94 7.17 10.80
C THR A 146 -19.12 7.28 9.83
N GLU A 147 -20.21 7.95 10.23
CA GLU A 147 -21.38 8.11 9.36
C GLU A 147 -21.07 8.99 8.13
N GLU A 148 -20.15 9.94 8.31
CA GLU A 148 -19.69 10.90 7.31
C GLU A 148 -18.53 10.39 6.46
N LEU A 149 -18.15 9.10 6.59
CA LEU A 149 -16.96 8.55 5.94
C LEU A 149 -17.09 8.61 4.41
N ASP A 150 -16.23 9.43 3.78
CA ASP A 150 -16.07 9.43 2.34
C ASP A 150 -15.22 8.23 1.92
N ILE A 151 -15.48 7.69 0.73
CA ILE A 151 -14.80 6.49 0.21
C ILE A 151 -14.08 6.82 -1.10
N LYS A 152 -12.78 6.51 -1.16
CA LYS A 152 -11.99 6.60 -2.39
C LYS A 152 -12.61 5.71 -3.47
N SER A 153 -12.56 6.15 -4.72
CA SER A 153 -13.02 5.31 -5.84
C SER A 153 -12.05 4.13 -6.06
N ALA A 154 -12.55 3.03 -6.63
CA ALA A 154 -11.73 1.89 -7.01
C ALA A 154 -10.57 2.29 -7.93
N LYS A 155 -10.78 3.29 -8.80
CA LYS A 155 -9.77 3.82 -9.70
C LYS A 155 -8.61 4.46 -8.96
N VAL A 156 -8.90 5.29 -7.96
CA VAL A 156 -7.86 5.95 -7.14
C VAL A 156 -7.02 4.91 -6.41
N LEU A 157 -7.66 3.97 -5.72
CA LEU A 157 -6.94 2.93 -4.97
C LEU A 157 -6.13 2.01 -5.86
N LEU A 158 -6.67 1.64 -7.01
CA LEU A 158 -5.97 0.80 -7.98
C LEU A 158 -4.75 1.52 -8.57
N HIS A 159 -4.88 2.80 -8.92
CA HIS A 159 -3.74 3.58 -9.40
C HIS A 159 -2.67 3.78 -8.31
N THR A 160 -3.08 3.93 -7.05
CA THR A 160 -2.17 3.94 -5.90
C THR A 160 -1.42 2.61 -5.78
N LEU A 161 -2.12 1.47 -5.83
CA LEU A 161 -1.50 0.14 -5.84
C LEU A 161 -0.48 -0.01 -6.97
N ILE A 162 -0.84 0.37 -8.20
CA ILE A 162 0.05 0.26 -9.36
C ILE A 162 1.32 1.12 -9.19
N ASP A 163 1.19 2.35 -8.67
CA ASP A 163 2.34 3.22 -8.38
C ASP A 163 3.26 2.61 -7.30
N ILE A 164 2.68 2.06 -6.23
CA ILE A 164 3.42 1.43 -5.12
C ILE A 164 4.21 0.21 -5.62
N VAL A 165 3.55 -0.70 -6.33
CA VAL A 165 4.17 -1.95 -6.82
C VAL A 165 5.30 -1.67 -7.80
N SER A 166 5.16 -0.63 -8.64
CA SER A 166 6.21 -0.21 -9.58
C SER A 166 7.50 0.28 -8.92
N LYS A 167 7.47 0.55 -7.61
CA LYS A 167 8.57 1.09 -6.80
C LYS A 167 9.04 0.14 -5.68
N ASN A 168 8.73 -1.14 -5.81
CA ASN A 168 9.07 -2.22 -4.87
C ASN A 168 8.25 -2.23 -3.56
N GLY A 169 7.16 -1.47 -3.50
CA GLY A 169 6.31 -1.40 -2.33
C GLY A 169 5.17 -2.40 -2.33
N ASN A 170 4.63 -2.65 -1.15
CA ASN A 170 3.36 -3.36 -0.92
C ASN A 170 2.32 -2.41 -0.33
N LEU A 171 1.05 -2.59 -0.70
CA LEU A 171 -0.07 -1.82 -0.16
C LEU A 171 -0.86 -2.66 0.85
N LEU A 172 -0.89 -2.23 2.11
CA LEU A 172 -1.82 -2.70 3.12
C LEU A 172 -3.04 -1.78 3.15
N LEU A 173 -4.13 -2.19 2.51
CA LEU A 173 -5.34 -1.38 2.42
C LEU A 173 -6.27 -1.63 3.61
N ASN A 174 -6.45 -0.63 4.46
CA ASN A 174 -7.45 -0.62 5.52
C ASN A 174 -8.87 -0.45 4.98
N ILE A 175 -9.81 -1.16 5.61
CA ILE A 175 -11.26 -0.99 5.45
C ILE A 175 -11.89 -0.63 6.80
N SER A 176 -13.10 -0.07 6.79
CA SER A 176 -13.74 0.48 7.98
C SER A 176 -15.13 -0.14 8.20
N PRO A 177 -15.23 -1.36 8.76
CA PRO A 177 -16.51 -1.95 9.15
C PRO A 177 -17.23 -1.12 10.21
N THR A 178 -18.56 -1.22 10.27
CA THR A 178 -19.35 -0.61 11.34
C THR A 178 -19.09 -1.34 12.67
N ALA A 179 -19.48 -0.74 13.80
CA ALA A 179 -19.41 -1.37 15.11
C ALA A 179 -20.21 -2.71 15.21
N ALA A 180 -21.18 -2.92 14.31
CA ALA A 180 -21.91 -4.18 14.20
C ALA A 180 -21.20 -5.24 13.33
N GLY A 181 -19.98 -4.97 12.86
CA GLY A 181 -19.20 -5.87 12.00
C GLY A 181 -19.62 -5.87 10.52
N VAL A 182 -20.43 -4.90 10.08
CA VAL A 182 -20.90 -4.83 8.68
C VAL A 182 -19.92 -4.01 7.84
N ILE A 183 -19.48 -4.54 6.70
CA ILE A 183 -18.72 -3.77 5.70
C ILE A 183 -19.72 -2.98 4.83
N PRO A 184 -19.72 -1.63 4.87
CA PRO A 184 -20.66 -0.83 4.10
C PRO A 184 -20.57 -1.06 2.59
N ASN A 185 -21.69 -0.96 1.88
CA ASN A 185 -21.75 -1.24 0.43
C ASN A 185 -20.77 -0.41 -0.39
N LYS A 186 -20.60 0.89 -0.09
CA LYS A 186 -19.63 1.74 -0.80
C LYS A 186 -18.19 1.20 -0.74
N GLN A 187 -17.79 0.65 0.41
CA GLN A 187 -16.47 0.01 0.55
C GLN A 187 -16.41 -1.29 -0.23
N ARG A 188 -17.46 -2.12 -0.17
CA ARG A 188 -17.55 -3.38 -0.93
C ARG A 188 -17.47 -3.13 -2.44
N ASP A 189 -18.21 -2.16 -2.95
CA ASP A 189 -18.24 -1.82 -4.38
C ASP A 189 -16.85 -1.36 -4.86
N CYS A 190 -16.15 -0.60 -4.02
CA CYS A 190 -14.78 -0.17 -4.29
C CYS A 190 -13.79 -1.36 -4.35
N LEU A 191 -13.82 -2.24 -3.34
CA LEU A 191 -12.97 -3.44 -3.30
C LEU A 191 -13.26 -4.39 -4.46
N LEU A 192 -14.54 -4.60 -4.80
CA LEU A 192 -14.95 -5.43 -5.95
C LEU A 192 -14.53 -4.81 -7.28
N GLY A 193 -14.57 -3.49 -7.40
CA GLY A 193 -14.04 -2.76 -8.55
C GLY A 193 -12.54 -3.01 -8.76
N MET A 194 -11.74 -2.89 -7.70
CA MET A 194 -10.31 -3.23 -7.74
C MET A 194 -10.09 -4.71 -8.09
N GLY A 195 -10.83 -5.60 -7.43
CA GLY A 195 -10.74 -7.05 -7.64
C GLY A 195 -11.12 -7.47 -9.06
N THR A 196 -12.03 -6.76 -9.72
CA THR A 196 -12.40 -7.00 -11.12
C THR A 196 -11.21 -6.75 -12.05
N TRP A 197 -10.51 -5.62 -11.88
CA TRP A 197 -9.32 -5.32 -12.68
C TRP A 197 -8.17 -6.27 -12.36
N LEU A 198 -7.92 -6.55 -11.08
CA LEU A 198 -6.86 -7.47 -10.63
C LEU A 198 -7.09 -8.90 -11.09
N ARG A 199 -8.34 -9.34 -11.26
CA ARG A 199 -8.64 -10.67 -11.82
C ARG A 199 -8.18 -10.79 -13.27
N ALA A 200 -8.34 -9.73 -14.06
CA ALA A 200 -7.97 -9.74 -15.47
C ALA A 200 -6.49 -9.41 -15.70
N ASN A 201 -5.94 -8.47 -14.92
CA ASN A 201 -4.60 -7.90 -15.13
C ASN A 201 -3.59 -8.28 -14.02
N GLY A 202 -3.96 -9.19 -13.11
CA GLY A 202 -3.20 -9.49 -11.89
C GLY A 202 -1.79 -10.01 -12.14
N GLU A 203 -1.50 -10.60 -13.30
CA GLU A 203 -0.15 -11.01 -13.66
C GLU A 203 0.86 -9.85 -13.76
N ALA A 204 0.36 -8.63 -14.01
CA ALA A 204 1.16 -7.41 -14.04
C ALA A 204 1.42 -6.84 -12.64
N ILE A 205 0.90 -7.48 -11.59
CA ILE A 205 1.06 -7.08 -10.19
C ILE A 205 1.67 -8.23 -9.39
N TYR A 206 0.97 -9.36 -9.32
CA TYR A 206 1.33 -10.50 -8.48
C TYR A 206 2.59 -11.22 -8.97
N GLY A 207 3.58 -11.33 -8.08
CA GLY A 207 4.86 -11.99 -8.37
C GLY A 207 5.74 -11.22 -9.35
N THR A 208 5.48 -9.93 -9.55
CA THR A 208 6.35 -9.04 -10.32
C THR A 208 7.43 -8.41 -9.43
N ARG A 209 8.39 -7.75 -10.06
CA ARG A 209 9.36 -6.83 -9.46
C ARG A 209 9.36 -5.51 -10.23
N PRO A 210 9.87 -4.41 -9.67
CA PRO A 210 10.06 -3.17 -10.42
C PRO A 210 10.86 -3.42 -11.70
N PHE A 211 10.49 -2.69 -12.75
CA PHE A 211 11.42 -2.49 -13.86
C PHE A 211 12.53 -1.53 -13.42
N ARG A 212 13.59 -1.38 -14.23
CA ARG A 212 14.71 -0.46 -13.95
C ARG A 212 14.30 1.00 -13.71
N VAL A 213 13.12 1.39 -14.19
CA VAL A 213 12.44 2.65 -13.90
C VAL A 213 11.01 2.35 -13.49
N TYR A 214 10.46 3.10 -12.54
CA TYR A 214 9.10 2.84 -12.05
C TYR A 214 8.02 3.30 -13.06
N GLY A 215 8.29 4.31 -13.87
CA GLY A 215 7.26 4.86 -14.76
C GLY A 215 7.56 6.14 -15.53
N GLU A 216 6.57 6.55 -16.32
CA GLU A 216 6.53 7.74 -17.17
C GLU A 216 5.33 8.63 -16.85
N GLY A 217 5.33 9.83 -17.44
CA GLY A 217 4.23 10.79 -17.36
C GLY A 217 4.41 11.91 -16.33
N PRO A 218 3.46 12.87 -16.34
CA PRO A 218 3.59 14.14 -15.62
C PRO A 218 3.33 13.98 -14.12
N LYS A 219 2.38 13.11 -13.73
CA LYS A 219 2.07 12.89 -12.31
C LYS A 219 3.14 12.03 -11.65
N ARG A 220 3.95 12.66 -10.79
CA ARG A 220 5.01 12.02 -9.97
C ARG A 220 4.95 12.51 -8.53
N LEU A 221 5.44 11.69 -7.61
CA LEU A 221 5.78 12.18 -6.29
C LEU A 221 6.99 13.11 -6.39
N THR A 222 7.05 14.09 -5.48
CA THR A 222 8.17 15.01 -5.33
C THR A 222 9.00 14.73 -4.07
N SER A 223 8.59 13.76 -3.27
CA SER A 223 9.24 13.38 -2.02
C SER A 223 8.81 11.97 -1.59
N SER A 224 9.68 11.33 -0.83
CA SER A 224 9.43 10.07 -0.11
C SER A 224 8.99 10.31 1.34
N GLY A 225 8.26 9.36 1.93
CA GLY A 225 8.02 9.29 3.37
C GLY A 225 6.56 9.10 3.78
N HIS A 226 6.26 9.38 5.05
CA HIS A 226 4.92 9.32 5.62
C HIS A 226 4.03 10.47 5.11
N PHE A 227 2.74 10.21 4.96
CA PHE A 227 1.70 11.18 4.57
C PHE A 227 1.97 11.93 3.27
N VAL A 228 2.68 11.31 2.32
CA VAL A 228 2.95 11.91 1.00
C VAL A 228 1.84 11.57 0.00
N GLU A 229 1.14 12.61 -0.45
CA GLU A 229 0.06 12.50 -1.43
C GLU A 229 0.45 13.19 -2.75
N MET A 230 -0.18 12.76 -3.85
CA MET A 230 -0.04 13.43 -5.16
C MET A 230 -1.37 14.08 -5.49
N SER A 231 -1.35 15.37 -5.78
CA SER A 231 -2.53 16.11 -6.21
C SER A 231 -2.93 15.76 -7.65
N GLY A 232 -4.22 15.93 -7.95
CA GLY A 232 -4.81 15.64 -9.27
C GLY A 232 -5.02 14.16 -9.54
N ASP A 233 -5.63 13.83 -10.68
CA ASP A 233 -5.85 12.45 -11.11
C ASP A 233 -4.71 11.95 -11.99
N TYR A 234 -4.43 10.65 -11.93
CA TYR A 234 -3.62 10.03 -12.99
C TYR A 234 -4.41 10.04 -14.31
N THR A 235 -3.70 10.25 -15.41
CA THR A 235 -4.27 10.24 -16.76
C THR A 235 -3.63 9.15 -17.62
N SER A 236 -4.10 9.00 -18.86
CA SER A 236 -3.47 8.11 -19.85
C SER A 236 -2.04 8.51 -20.22
N GLU A 237 -1.56 9.69 -19.80
CA GLU A 237 -0.16 10.09 -19.96
C GLU A 237 0.77 9.43 -18.94
N ASN A 238 0.21 8.87 -17.86
CA ASN A 238 0.98 8.16 -16.85
C ASN A 238 1.09 6.67 -17.18
N ILE A 239 2.32 6.17 -17.15
CA ILE A 239 2.62 4.75 -17.30
C ILE A 239 3.43 4.30 -16.09
N ARG A 240 3.17 3.10 -15.58
CA ARG A 240 3.96 2.44 -14.55
C ARG A 240 4.44 1.10 -15.05
N PHE A 241 5.62 0.69 -14.60
CA PHE A 241 6.25 -0.54 -15.05
C PHE A 241 6.40 -1.54 -13.92
N THR A 242 6.11 -2.79 -14.25
CA THR A 242 6.49 -3.97 -13.47
C THR A 242 7.12 -5.00 -14.41
N GLN A 243 7.82 -5.97 -13.86
CA GLN A 243 8.54 -6.97 -14.64
C GLN A 243 8.41 -8.36 -14.00
N LYS A 244 8.28 -9.40 -14.82
CA LYS A 244 8.34 -10.80 -14.40
C LYS A 244 9.12 -11.60 -15.43
N GLY A 245 10.32 -12.07 -15.05
CA GLY A 245 11.23 -12.71 -15.98
C GLY A 245 11.58 -11.78 -17.16
N ASP A 246 11.34 -12.27 -18.37
CA ASP A 246 11.60 -11.53 -19.62
C ASP A 246 10.40 -10.70 -20.10
N THR A 247 9.34 -10.59 -19.30
CA THR A 247 8.16 -9.80 -19.61
C THR A 247 8.16 -8.50 -18.82
N VAL A 248 8.05 -7.37 -19.51
CA VAL A 248 7.78 -6.05 -18.92
C VAL A 248 6.30 -5.72 -19.11
N PHE A 249 5.63 -5.31 -18.05
CA PHE A 249 4.27 -4.81 -18.11
C PHE A 249 4.30 -3.28 -18.07
N ALA A 250 3.79 -2.64 -19.11
CA ALA A 250 3.58 -1.20 -19.16
C ALA A 250 2.11 -0.90 -18.86
N ILE A 251 1.84 -0.37 -17.67
CA ILE A 251 0.49 -0.15 -17.14
C ILE A 251 0.13 1.33 -17.31
N GLN A 252 -0.65 1.63 -18.34
CA GLN A 252 -1.10 3.00 -18.66
C GLN A 252 -2.33 3.36 -17.82
N LEU A 253 -2.23 4.40 -16.98
CA LEU A 253 -3.21 4.76 -15.95
C LEU A 253 -4.43 5.53 -16.49
N GLY A 254 -4.95 5.09 -17.62
CA GLY A 254 -6.15 5.58 -18.28
C GLY A 254 -6.16 5.16 -19.75
N TRP A 255 -7.35 5.14 -20.37
CA TRP A 255 -7.46 4.87 -21.80
C TRP A 255 -7.08 6.13 -22.61
N PRO A 256 -6.05 6.08 -23.48
CA PRO A 256 -5.70 7.20 -24.36
C PRO A 256 -6.74 7.50 -25.45
N GLY A 257 -7.67 6.57 -25.73
CA GLY A 257 -8.65 6.65 -26.80
C GLY A 257 -8.37 5.63 -27.92
N SER A 258 -9.43 5.29 -28.66
CA SER A 258 -9.41 4.30 -29.74
C SER A 258 -8.35 4.64 -30.80
N GLY A 259 -7.46 3.69 -31.11
CA GLY A 259 -6.45 3.80 -32.16
C GLY A 259 -5.39 4.89 -31.93
N LYS A 260 -5.31 5.46 -30.73
CA LYS A 260 -4.32 6.49 -30.40
C LYS A 260 -2.93 5.87 -30.28
N ARG A 261 -1.93 6.50 -30.89
CA ARG A 261 -0.52 6.14 -30.70
C ARG A 261 -0.03 6.61 -29.33
N VAL A 262 0.55 5.69 -28.57
CA VAL A 262 1.20 5.88 -27.28
C VAL A 262 2.69 5.63 -27.46
N GLN A 263 3.51 6.51 -26.89
CA GLN A 263 4.97 6.37 -26.92
C GLN A 263 5.43 5.90 -25.54
N ILE A 264 6.18 4.81 -25.47
CA ILE A 264 6.76 4.30 -24.24
C ILE A 264 8.28 4.43 -24.35
N LYS A 265 8.83 5.51 -23.77
CA LYS A 265 10.21 5.94 -24.01
C LYS A 265 11.24 4.97 -23.42
N ASN A 266 10.93 4.39 -22.26
CA ASN A 266 11.82 3.48 -21.57
C ASN A 266 11.86 2.06 -22.17
N LEU A 267 11.17 1.84 -23.28
CA LEU A 267 11.16 0.59 -24.06
C LEU A 267 11.65 0.77 -25.52
N GLY A 268 12.24 1.92 -25.86
CA GLY A 268 12.94 2.10 -27.15
C GLY A 268 14.17 1.20 -27.32
N ARG A 269 14.68 1.06 -28.54
CA ARG A 269 15.82 0.17 -28.85
C ARG A 269 17.05 0.45 -27.99
N ALA A 270 17.39 1.72 -27.78
CA ALA A 270 18.51 2.14 -26.93
C ALA A 270 18.33 1.75 -25.46
N SER A 271 17.08 1.55 -25.05
CA SER A 271 16.65 1.27 -23.69
C SER A 271 16.61 -0.23 -23.35
N LEU A 272 16.64 -1.12 -24.35
CA LEU A 272 16.48 -2.57 -24.15
C LEU A 272 17.79 -3.30 -23.77
N ALA A 273 18.92 -2.58 -23.68
CA ALA A 273 20.23 -3.14 -23.26
C ALA A 273 20.62 -4.44 -23.99
N GLY A 274 20.35 -4.52 -25.29
CA GLY A 274 20.65 -5.69 -26.13
C GLY A 274 19.54 -6.73 -26.24
N ARG A 275 18.45 -6.62 -25.46
CA ARG A 275 17.25 -7.45 -25.63
C ARG A 275 16.45 -7.02 -26.86
N MET A 276 15.68 -7.95 -27.41
CA MET A 276 14.71 -7.68 -28.47
C MET A 276 13.29 -7.87 -27.95
N ILE A 277 12.36 -7.02 -28.40
CA ILE A 277 10.92 -7.24 -28.16
C ILE A 277 10.43 -8.29 -29.15
N THR A 278 9.85 -9.37 -28.63
CA THR A 278 9.32 -10.49 -29.43
C THR A 278 7.81 -10.43 -29.59
N GLY A 279 7.11 -9.72 -28.69
CA GLY A 279 5.66 -9.62 -28.70
C GLY A 279 5.17 -8.45 -27.86
N VAL A 280 4.08 -7.83 -28.30
CA VAL A 280 3.34 -6.82 -27.55
C VAL A 280 1.85 -7.13 -27.64
N SER A 281 1.18 -7.21 -26.50
CA SER A 281 -0.25 -7.49 -26.40
C SER A 281 -0.89 -6.70 -25.26
N VAL A 282 -2.22 -6.71 -25.18
CA VAL A 282 -2.98 -6.14 -24.06
C VAL A 282 -3.47 -7.30 -23.20
N VAL A 283 -3.16 -7.29 -21.91
CA VAL A 283 -3.38 -8.44 -21.02
C VAL A 283 -4.85 -8.87 -20.97
N ASP A 284 -5.76 -7.91 -20.85
CA ASP A 284 -7.20 -8.15 -20.69
C ASP A 284 -8.00 -7.94 -21.98
N SER A 285 -7.36 -8.04 -23.15
CA SER A 285 -8.03 -7.94 -24.45
C SER A 285 -7.53 -8.98 -25.45
N PRO A 286 -8.43 -9.62 -26.23
CA PRO A 286 -8.02 -10.48 -27.35
C PRO A 286 -7.62 -9.68 -28.60
N GLU A 287 -7.78 -8.35 -28.61
CA GLU A 287 -7.45 -7.51 -29.76
C GLU A 287 -5.93 -7.51 -30.02
N SER A 288 -5.55 -7.80 -31.26
CA SER A 288 -4.17 -7.62 -31.71
C SER A 288 -3.90 -6.14 -31.98
N ILE A 289 -2.89 -5.59 -31.29
CA ILE A 289 -2.49 -4.19 -31.41
C ILE A 289 -1.29 -4.03 -32.34
N GLN A 290 -1.22 -2.88 -33.01
CA GLN A 290 -0.07 -2.51 -33.83
C GLN A 290 1.00 -1.85 -32.96
N TRP A 291 2.26 -2.21 -33.17
CA TRP A 291 3.39 -1.60 -32.48
C TRP A 291 4.61 -1.50 -33.39
N GLU A 292 5.48 -0.54 -33.08
CA GLU A 292 6.69 -0.25 -33.83
C GLU A 292 7.82 0.13 -32.86
N LEU A 293 9.01 -0.46 -33.04
CA LEU A 293 10.16 -0.20 -32.18
C LEU A 293 11.10 0.82 -32.84
N GLU A 294 11.12 2.02 -32.29
CA GLU A 294 12.04 3.10 -32.65
C GLU A 294 13.26 3.13 -31.71
N ASP A 295 14.22 4.01 -31.97
CA ASP A 295 15.44 4.09 -31.18
C ASP A 295 15.18 4.58 -29.75
N ASP A 296 14.29 5.56 -29.59
CA ASP A 296 14.00 6.25 -28.33
C ASP A 296 12.63 5.88 -27.70
N ALA A 297 11.79 5.11 -28.41
CA ALA A 297 10.50 4.64 -27.86
C ALA A 297 9.99 3.34 -28.50
N LEU A 298 9.15 2.63 -27.73
CA LEU A 298 8.20 1.67 -28.28
C LEU A 298 6.90 2.42 -28.59
N LEU A 299 6.49 2.45 -29.85
CA LEU A 299 5.21 2.99 -30.27
C LEU A 299 4.15 1.89 -30.21
N ILE A 300 3.05 2.13 -29.50
CA ILE A 300 1.91 1.22 -29.44
C ILE A 300 0.65 1.95 -29.91
N THR A 301 -0.13 1.32 -30.76
CA THR A 301 -1.49 1.76 -31.08
C THR A 301 -2.45 1.18 -30.05
N ALA A 302 -3.10 2.05 -29.27
CA ALA A 302 -4.07 1.65 -28.27
C ALA A 302 -5.24 0.85 -28.90
N PRO A 303 -5.81 -0.12 -28.17
CA PRO A 303 -6.91 -0.93 -28.67
C PRO A 303 -8.10 -0.07 -29.07
N SER A 304 -8.84 -0.54 -30.06
CA SER A 304 -10.00 0.14 -30.61
C SER A 304 -11.14 0.25 -29.59
N VAL A 305 -11.24 -0.70 -28.66
CA VAL A 305 -12.18 -0.73 -27.53
C VAL A 305 -11.40 -0.77 -26.21
N ALA A 306 -11.79 0.04 -25.23
CA ALA A 306 -11.19 -0.06 -23.90
C ALA A 306 -11.52 -1.44 -23.32
N PRO A 307 -10.52 -2.18 -22.86
CA PRO A 307 -10.79 -3.39 -22.10
C PRO A 307 -11.39 -3.06 -20.72
N ASN A 308 -11.06 -1.89 -20.16
CA ASN A 308 -11.56 -1.42 -18.88
C ASN A 308 -11.43 0.12 -18.74
N ASN A 309 -12.04 0.69 -17.70
CA ASN A 309 -12.02 2.14 -17.43
C ASN A 309 -10.98 2.59 -16.38
N PHE A 310 -10.07 1.69 -15.99
CA PHE A 310 -9.10 1.91 -14.93
C PHE A 310 -7.69 2.17 -15.47
N ALA A 311 -7.07 1.15 -16.07
CA ALA A 311 -5.72 1.17 -16.59
C ALA A 311 -5.54 0.07 -17.65
N ILE A 312 -4.84 0.38 -18.74
CA ILE A 312 -4.54 -0.59 -19.80
C ILE A 312 -3.18 -1.21 -19.52
N CYS A 313 -3.11 -2.53 -19.48
CA CYS A 313 -1.86 -3.25 -19.25
C CYS A 313 -1.33 -3.81 -20.58
N TYR A 314 -0.23 -3.24 -21.06
CA TYR A 314 0.51 -3.80 -22.19
C TYR A 314 1.53 -4.81 -21.68
N ARG A 315 1.45 -6.04 -22.18
CA ARG A 315 2.46 -7.07 -21.99
C ARG A 315 3.51 -6.92 -23.09
N VAL A 316 4.76 -6.68 -22.71
CA VAL A 316 5.90 -6.56 -23.62
C VAL A 316 6.87 -7.70 -23.35
N GLU A 317 6.89 -8.67 -24.25
CA GLU A 317 7.77 -9.85 -24.16
C GLU A 317 9.12 -9.53 -24.78
N THR A 318 10.19 -9.87 -24.06
CA THR A 318 11.57 -9.64 -24.52
C THR A 318 12.35 -10.96 -24.57
N THR A 319 13.47 -10.97 -25.29
CA THR A 319 14.42 -12.08 -25.22
C THR A 319 15.07 -12.13 -23.84
N SER A 320 15.41 -13.34 -23.39
CA SER A 320 16.27 -13.55 -22.23
C SER A 320 17.63 -12.87 -22.41
N LEU A 321 18.25 -12.49 -21.29
CA LEU A 321 19.66 -12.09 -21.25
C LEU A 321 20.57 -13.31 -21.40
#